data_AF-N1RPV0-F1
#
_entry.id   AF-N1RPV0-F1
#
_cell.length_a   1.000
_cell.length_b   1.000
_cell.length_c   1.000
_cell.angle_alpha   90.00
_cell.angle_beta   90.00
_cell.angle_gamma   90.00
#
_symmetry.space_group_name_H-M   'P 1'
#
loop_
_entity.id
_entity.type
_entity.pdbx_description
1 polymer ?
#
loop_
_entity_poly.entity_id
_entity_poly.type
_entity_poly.pdbx_seq_one_letter_code
_entity_poly.pdbx_strand_id
1 'polypeptide(L)'
;MDEYVHAIVKWVEASVKASPYIWSTAGLTFLLGVQVLLAVAILHGDEATVRRQLTSLQRIEQAIELSLIASCSTIQVNSNQNLDDQDKYNNCYMFAVDSHQADDQGFAIWKSLDQQTKPALSQIKTELWLPKPNADKSHPLVQAGGCIVMAFADPAVPGWLDQIAGMIGKSLKTPQVACILPLQFSLEDIEQNKLSMRPFKIDGEDGRGLDLEKLPAFSDILPKLRLFLGYPERQGITIFKRA
;
A
#
# COMPACT_ATOMS: atom_id res chain seq x y z
N MET A 1 -38.14 17.46 0.64
CA MET A 1 -38.16 16.42 -0.41
C MET A 1 -38.63 15.07 0.13
N ASP A 2 -38.45 14.77 1.42
CA ASP A 2 -38.86 13.48 2.03
C ASP A 2 -40.37 13.23 2.16
N GLU A 3 -41.18 14.25 2.43
CA GLU A 3 -42.61 14.06 2.70
C GLU A 3 -43.40 13.59 1.47
N TYR A 4 -43.02 14.09 0.29
CA TYR A 4 -43.63 13.73 -0.99
C TYR A 4 -43.28 12.29 -1.40
N VAL A 5 -42.03 11.88 -1.17
CA VAL A 5 -41.58 10.50 -1.42
C VAL A 5 -42.29 9.53 -0.48
N HIS A 6 -42.45 9.90 0.79
CA HIS A 6 -43.13 9.06 1.77
C HIS A 6 -44.62 8.83 1.44
N ALA A 7 -45.32 9.86 0.96
CA ALA A 7 -46.71 9.75 0.50
C ALA A 7 -46.85 8.84 -0.72
N ILE A 8 -45.92 8.94 -1.68
CA ILE A 8 -45.90 8.08 -2.88
C ILE A 8 -45.65 6.62 -2.48
N VAL A 9 -44.68 6.35 -1.61
CA VAL A 9 -44.37 4.98 -1.17
C VAL A 9 -45.56 4.33 -0.47
N LYS A 10 -46.25 5.04 0.44
CA LYS A 10 -47.46 4.52 1.10
C LYS A 10 -48.60 4.25 0.13
N TRP A 11 -48.80 5.11 -0.86
CA TRP A 11 -49.84 4.93 -1.87
C TRP A 11 -49.55 3.73 -2.78
N VAL A 12 -48.28 3.54 -3.17
CA VAL A 12 -47.84 2.37 -3.94
C VAL A 12 -48.02 1.08 -3.13
N GLU A 13 -47.63 1.08 -1.85
CA GLU A 13 -47.77 -0.09 -0.99
C GLU A 13 -49.25 -0.50 -0.81
N ALA A 14 -50.14 0.48 -0.62
CA ALA A 14 -51.58 0.24 -0.54
C ALA A 14 -52.14 -0.30 -1.87
N SER A 15 -51.67 0.22 -3.00
CA SER A 15 -52.09 -0.20 -4.33
C SER A 15 -51.64 -1.62 -4.67
N VAL A 16 -50.41 -2.00 -4.29
CA VAL A 16 -49.86 -3.36 -4.47
C VAL A 16 -50.64 -4.38 -3.64
N LYS A 17 -51.02 -4.03 -2.40
CA LYS A 17 -51.84 -4.89 -1.53
C LYS A 17 -53.27 -5.07 -2.04
N ALA A 18 -53.86 -4.04 -2.64
CA ALA A 18 -55.24 -4.07 -3.12
C ALA A 18 -55.43 -4.91 -4.42
N SER A 19 -54.40 -5.04 -5.25
CA SER A 19 -54.51 -5.76 -6.54
C SER A 19 -53.19 -6.44 -6.94
N PRO A 20 -52.77 -7.50 -6.22
CA PRO A 20 -51.45 -8.10 -6.36
C PRO A 20 -51.19 -8.68 -7.75
N TYR A 21 -52.23 -9.20 -8.43
CA TYR A 21 -52.11 -9.78 -9.77
C TYR A 21 -51.88 -8.72 -10.86
N ILE A 22 -52.48 -7.54 -10.71
CA ILE A 22 -52.32 -6.42 -11.66
C ILE A 22 -50.90 -5.85 -11.54
N TRP A 23 -50.43 -5.65 -10.31
CA TRP A 23 -49.07 -5.15 -10.07
C TRP A 23 -47.99 -6.17 -10.42
N SER A 24 -48.25 -7.46 -10.21
CA SER A 24 -47.36 -8.53 -10.70
C SER A 24 -47.29 -8.53 -12.22
N THR A 25 -48.43 -8.39 -12.91
CA THR A 25 -48.48 -8.34 -14.38
C THR A 25 -47.78 -7.08 -14.91
N ALA A 26 -47.99 -5.92 -14.28
CA ALA A 26 -47.33 -4.66 -14.64
C ALA A 26 -45.81 -4.71 -14.39
N GLY A 27 -45.38 -5.29 -13.27
CA GLY A 27 -43.96 -5.50 -12.98
C GLY A 27 -43.30 -6.47 -13.98
N LEU A 28 -44.00 -7.54 -14.34
CA LEU A 28 -43.49 -8.54 -15.27
C LEU A 28 -43.43 -8.01 -16.72
N THR A 29 -44.42 -7.21 -17.14
CA THR A 29 -44.37 -6.50 -18.43
C THR A 29 -43.30 -5.43 -18.47
N PHE A 30 -43.05 -4.71 -17.36
CA PHE A 30 -41.93 -3.78 -17.26
C PHE A 30 -40.58 -4.51 -17.37
N LEU A 31 -40.40 -5.62 -16.66
CA LEU A 31 -39.17 -6.41 -16.72
C LEU A 31 -38.93 -7.00 -18.11
N LEU A 32 -39.96 -7.55 -18.76
CA LEU A 32 -39.88 -8.03 -20.14
C LEU A 32 -39.58 -6.88 -21.11
N GLY A 33 -40.18 -5.70 -20.90
CA GLY A 33 -39.87 -4.49 -21.67
C GLY A 33 -38.41 -4.08 -21.55
N VAL A 34 -37.87 -4.05 -20.32
CA VAL A 34 -36.44 -3.76 -20.06
C VAL A 34 -35.53 -4.81 -20.70
N GLN A 35 -35.87 -6.09 -20.61
CA GLN A 35 -35.10 -7.17 -21.23
C GLN A 35 -35.09 -7.07 -22.76
N VAL A 36 -36.23 -6.77 -23.38
CA VAL A 36 -36.32 -6.56 -24.84
C VAL A 36 -35.55 -5.32 -25.26
N LEU A 37 -35.62 -4.24 -24.48
CA LEU A 37 -34.91 -2.98 -24.78
C LEU A 37 -33.40 -3.17 -24.63
N LEU A 38 -32.96 -3.94 -23.63
CA LEU A 38 -31.56 -4.35 -23.44
C LEU A 38 -31.10 -5.27 -24.59
N ALA A 39 -31.91 -6.23 -25.01
CA ALA A 39 -31.61 -7.12 -26.13
C ALA A 39 -31.53 -6.36 -27.46
N VAL A 40 -32.43 -5.41 -27.70
CA VAL A 40 -32.40 -4.51 -28.86
C VAL A 40 -31.18 -3.59 -28.82
N ALA A 41 -30.80 -3.08 -27.64
CA ALA A 41 -29.58 -2.29 -27.46
C ALA A 41 -28.30 -3.11 -27.65
N ILE A 42 -28.31 -4.41 -27.37
CA ILE A 42 -27.20 -5.32 -27.66
C ILE A 42 -27.19 -5.71 -29.15
N LEU A 43 -28.35 -5.89 -29.78
CA LEU A 43 -28.49 -6.29 -31.18
C LEU A 43 -28.24 -5.14 -32.17
N HIS A 44 -28.58 -3.91 -31.79
CA HIS A 44 -28.37 -2.68 -32.58
C HIS A 44 -27.24 -1.80 -32.04
N GLY A 45 -26.71 -2.12 -30.86
CA GLY A 45 -25.58 -1.40 -30.28
C GLY A 45 -24.33 -1.71 -31.06
N ASP A 46 -23.87 -0.72 -31.82
CA ASP A 46 -22.57 -0.71 -32.45
C ASP A 46 -21.53 -1.25 -31.46
N GLU A 47 -21.03 -2.46 -31.72
CA GLU A 47 -20.16 -3.22 -30.84
C GLU A 47 -18.93 -2.39 -30.43
N ALA A 48 -18.53 -1.44 -31.29
CA ALA A 48 -17.48 -0.47 -31.04
C ALA A 48 -17.83 0.53 -29.92
N THR A 49 -19.08 0.94 -29.78
CA THR A 49 -19.53 1.89 -28.74
C THR A 49 -19.67 1.19 -27.39
N VAL A 50 -20.20 -0.04 -27.36
CA VAL A 50 -20.24 -0.85 -26.14
C VAL A 50 -18.81 -1.21 -25.70
N ARG A 51 -17.93 -1.62 -26.62
CA ARG A 51 -16.51 -1.86 -26.30
C ARG A 51 -15.83 -0.59 -25.81
N ARG A 52 -16.05 0.58 -26.43
CA ARG A 52 -15.50 1.86 -25.94
C ARG A 52 -16.00 2.20 -24.54
N GLN A 53 -17.28 2.00 -24.25
CA GLN A 53 -17.83 2.24 -22.91
C GLN A 53 -17.27 1.24 -21.90
N LEU A 54 -17.17 -0.04 -22.26
CA LEU A 54 -16.57 -1.07 -21.42
C LEU A 54 -15.09 -0.82 -21.16
N THR A 55 -14.34 -0.35 -22.15
CA THR A 55 -12.92 0.02 -22.01
C THR A 55 -12.77 1.30 -21.18
N SER A 56 -13.72 2.24 -21.28
CA SER A 56 -13.75 3.44 -20.44
C SER A 56 -14.07 3.10 -18.98
N LEU A 57 -14.95 2.13 -18.73
CA LEU A 57 -15.25 1.60 -17.39
C LEU A 57 -14.07 0.80 -16.83
N GLN A 58 -13.41 -0.04 -17.64
CA GLN A 58 -12.20 -0.76 -17.25
C GLN A 58 -11.01 0.18 -16.94
N ARG A 59 -10.93 1.36 -17.59
CA ARG A 59 -9.92 2.38 -17.22
C ARG A 59 -10.15 2.99 -15.84
N ILE A 60 -11.39 3.01 -15.35
CA ILE A 60 -11.74 3.59 -14.05
C ILE A 60 -11.34 2.65 -12.88
N GLU A 61 -11.05 1.36 -13.16
CA GLU A 61 -10.63 0.36 -12.16
C GLU A 61 -9.18 -0.12 -12.33
N GLN A 62 -8.30 0.69 -12.94
CA GLN A 62 -6.88 0.33 -12.96
C GLN A 62 -6.26 0.56 -11.58
N ALA A 63 -5.93 -0.52 -10.89
CA ALA A 63 -5.11 -0.44 -9.68
C ALA A 63 -3.63 -0.30 -10.11
N ILE A 64 -2.95 0.69 -9.54
CA ILE A 64 -1.55 0.96 -9.77
C ILE A 64 -0.76 0.23 -8.68
N GLU A 65 0.22 -0.57 -9.09
CA GLU A 65 1.17 -1.18 -8.15
C GLU A 65 2.28 -0.18 -7.82
N LEU A 66 2.43 0.09 -6.54
CA LEU A 66 3.41 1.03 -6.01
C LEU A 66 4.39 0.30 -5.08
N SER A 67 5.68 0.44 -5.34
CA SER A 67 6.74 -0.08 -4.47
C SER A 67 7.21 1.05 -3.56
N LEU A 68 6.82 1.08 -2.29
CA LEU A 68 7.20 2.18 -1.38
C LEU A 68 8.68 2.10 -0.96
N ILE A 69 9.13 0.88 -0.70
CA ILE A 69 10.52 0.54 -0.37
C ILE A 69 11.02 -0.37 -1.49
N ALA A 70 12.13 0.01 -2.12
CA ALA A 70 12.71 -0.76 -3.21
C ALA A 70 12.90 -2.23 -2.79
N SER A 71 12.57 -3.13 -3.72
CA SER A 71 12.72 -4.58 -3.55
C SER A 71 11.80 -5.22 -2.48
N CYS A 72 10.88 -4.48 -1.87
CA CYS A 72 9.89 -5.02 -0.92
C CYS A 72 8.54 -5.30 -1.60
N SER A 73 7.51 -5.69 -0.83
CA SER A 73 6.18 -5.91 -1.38
C SER A 73 5.57 -4.62 -1.93
N THR A 74 4.85 -4.71 -3.05
CA THR A 74 4.06 -3.60 -3.60
C THR A 74 2.72 -3.45 -2.89
N ILE A 75 2.14 -2.25 -2.98
CA ILE A 75 0.76 -1.97 -2.60
C ILE A 75 -0.07 -1.64 -3.83
N GLN A 76 -1.35 -1.99 -3.79
CA GLN A 76 -2.34 -1.62 -4.82
C GLN A 76 -2.97 -0.28 -4.43
N VAL A 77 -2.86 0.71 -5.31
CA VAL A 77 -3.45 2.04 -5.13
C VAL A 77 -4.47 2.29 -6.23
N ASN A 78 -5.64 2.82 -5.90
CA ASN A 78 -6.66 3.15 -6.91
C ASN A 78 -6.19 4.33 -7.77
N SER A 79 -6.22 4.19 -9.10
CA SER A 79 -5.84 5.23 -10.09
C SER A 79 -6.63 6.55 -10.00
N ASN A 80 -7.71 6.58 -9.22
CA ASN A 80 -8.44 7.82 -8.89
C ASN A 80 -7.65 8.75 -7.94
N GLN A 81 -6.54 8.27 -7.36
CA GLN A 81 -5.52 9.11 -6.72
C GLN A 81 -4.52 9.56 -7.80
N ASN A 82 -4.20 10.85 -7.81
CA ASN A 82 -3.55 11.55 -8.91
C ASN A 82 -2.26 10.82 -9.37
N LEU A 83 -2.04 10.69 -10.68
CA LEU A 83 -0.85 10.00 -11.23
C LEU A 83 0.48 10.60 -10.73
N ASP A 84 0.49 11.89 -10.40
CA ASP A 84 1.62 12.60 -9.79
C ASP A 84 2.05 12.01 -8.42
N ASP A 85 1.14 11.34 -7.70
CA ASP A 85 1.46 10.69 -6.42
C ASP A 85 2.28 9.41 -6.62
N GLN A 86 2.24 8.78 -7.81
CA GLN A 86 3.02 7.56 -8.09
C GLN A 86 4.51 7.84 -8.02
N ASP A 87 5.00 8.85 -8.75
CA ASP A 87 6.42 9.21 -8.74
C ASP A 87 6.90 9.69 -7.38
N LYS A 88 6.00 10.30 -6.61
CA LYS A 88 6.30 10.87 -5.29
C LYS A 88 6.65 9.80 -4.24
N TYR A 89 5.97 8.66 -4.27
CA TYR A 89 6.12 7.63 -3.23
C TYR A 89 6.85 6.38 -3.71
N ASN A 90 7.00 6.19 -5.02
CA ASN A 90 7.65 5.01 -5.58
C ASN A 90 9.15 4.99 -5.26
N ASN A 91 9.60 3.86 -4.73
CA ASN A 91 10.95 3.56 -4.27
C ASN A 91 11.57 4.67 -3.43
N CYS A 92 10.77 5.40 -2.64
CA CYS A 92 11.24 6.54 -1.86
C CYS A 92 12.20 6.11 -0.73
N TYR A 93 12.20 4.82 -0.41
CA TYR A 93 13.11 4.16 0.52
C TYR A 93 13.84 2.98 -0.11
N MET A 94 15.02 2.64 0.42
CA MET A 94 15.79 1.50 -0.05
C MET A 94 16.69 0.94 1.06
N PHE A 95 16.72 -0.38 1.20
CA PHE A 95 17.67 -1.05 2.08
C PHE A 95 19.08 -1.08 1.48
N ALA A 96 20.08 -0.93 2.35
CA ALA A 96 21.46 -1.06 1.96
C ALA A 96 22.28 -1.78 3.04
N VAL A 97 23.37 -2.40 2.58
CA VAL A 97 24.32 -3.12 3.40
C VAL A 97 25.71 -2.53 3.22
N ASP A 98 26.47 -2.46 4.31
CA ASP A 98 27.87 -2.04 4.25
C ASP A 98 28.67 -3.05 3.41
N SER A 99 29.29 -2.59 2.32
CA SER A 99 30.10 -3.44 1.44
C SER A 99 31.49 -3.74 2.00
N HIS A 100 31.86 -3.14 3.15
CA HIS A 100 33.21 -3.13 3.72
C HIS A 100 34.27 -2.52 2.78
N GLN A 101 33.83 -1.77 1.77
CA GLN A 101 34.67 -1.01 0.86
C GLN A 101 34.57 0.47 1.22
N ALA A 102 35.65 1.22 0.99
CA ALA A 102 35.64 2.67 1.05
C ALA A 102 35.88 3.24 -0.34
N ASP A 103 35.30 4.41 -0.62
CA ASP A 103 35.67 5.17 -1.81
C ASP A 103 37.06 5.82 -1.67
N ASP A 104 37.53 6.50 -2.72
CA ASP A 104 38.83 7.18 -2.73
C ASP A 104 38.95 8.29 -1.67
N GLN A 105 37.83 8.70 -1.06
CA GLN A 105 37.74 9.70 0.00
C GLN A 105 37.63 9.07 1.40
N GLY A 106 37.60 7.72 1.49
CA GLY A 106 37.52 6.98 2.74
C GLY A 106 36.09 6.79 3.29
N PHE A 107 35.05 7.12 2.51
CA PHE A 107 33.66 6.88 2.93
C PHE A 107 33.24 5.44 2.64
N ALA A 108 32.61 4.80 3.62
CA ALA A 108 32.06 3.46 3.47
C ALA A 108 31.03 3.43 2.32
N ILE A 109 31.24 2.50 1.38
CA ILE A 109 30.35 2.28 0.25
C ILE A 109 29.22 1.36 0.72
N TRP A 110 28.01 1.88 0.67
CA TRP A 110 26.80 1.10 0.93
C TRP A 110 26.28 0.52 -0.38
N LYS A 111 25.99 -0.79 -0.40
CA LYS A 111 25.40 -1.48 -1.54
C LYS A 111 23.89 -1.66 -1.32
N SER A 112 23.07 -1.26 -2.28
CA SER A 112 21.64 -1.52 -2.25
C SER A 112 21.32 -3.02 -2.17
N LEU A 113 20.21 -3.37 -1.51
CA LEU A 113 19.69 -4.73 -1.49
C LEU A 113 18.59 -4.91 -2.53
N ASP A 114 18.63 -6.06 -3.20
CA ASP A 114 17.66 -6.45 -4.21
C ASP A 114 17.07 -7.84 -3.92
N GLN A 115 15.94 -8.15 -4.56
CA GLN A 115 15.27 -9.45 -4.38
C GLN A 115 16.07 -10.62 -4.95
N GLN A 116 16.99 -10.38 -5.89
CA GLN A 116 17.81 -11.44 -6.49
C GLN A 116 18.82 -11.97 -5.47
N THR A 117 19.44 -11.07 -4.72
CA THR A 117 20.45 -11.36 -3.69
C THR A 117 19.81 -11.63 -2.34
N LYS A 118 18.66 -11.01 -2.04
CA LYS A 118 17.91 -11.17 -0.78
C LYS A 118 16.40 -11.34 -1.03
N PRO A 119 15.95 -12.56 -1.38
CA PRO A 119 14.53 -12.84 -1.64
C PRO A 119 13.60 -12.53 -0.46
N ALA A 120 14.10 -12.59 0.78
CA ALA A 120 13.35 -12.28 1.99
C ALA A 120 12.78 -10.85 2.02
N LEU A 121 13.35 -9.91 1.24
CA LEU A 121 12.80 -8.56 1.10
C LEU A 121 11.36 -8.55 0.57
N SER A 122 11.01 -9.47 -0.32
CA SER A 122 9.65 -9.60 -0.87
C SER A 122 8.59 -9.92 0.20
N GLN A 123 9.01 -10.45 1.35
CA GLN A 123 8.14 -10.79 2.48
C GLN A 123 7.95 -9.62 3.45
N ILE A 124 8.69 -8.52 3.27
CA ILE A 124 8.46 -7.28 4.02
C ILE A 124 7.24 -6.60 3.44
N LYS A 125 6.17 -6.56 4.23
CA LYS A 125 4.92 -5.87 3.91
C LYS A 125 5.11 -4.38 4.07
N THR A 126 4.53 -3.61 3.17
CA THR A 126 4.51 -2.15 3.27
C THR A 126 3.07 -1.64 3.20
N GLU A 127 2.79 -0.58 3.95
CA GLU A 127 1.51 0.14 3.91
C GLU A 127 1.79 1.64 3.86
N LEU A 128 1.00 2.38 3.08
CA LEU A 128 1.08 3.83 3.00
C LEU A 128 -0.04 4.45 3.84
N TRP A 129 0.33 5.30 4.80
CA TRP A 129 -0.61 6.10 5.55
C TRP A 129 -0.47 7.57 5.18
N LEU A 130 -1.57 8.19 4.76
CA LEU A 130 -1.64 9.62 4.41
C LEU A 130 -2.60 10.35 5.36
N PRO A 131 -2.27 11.59 5.76
CA PRO A 131 -3.12 12.39 6.62
C PRO A 131 -4.41 12.78 5.90
N LYS A 132 -5.53 12.76 6.63
CA LYS A 132 -6.81 13.28 6.13
C LYS A 132 -6.76 14.82 6.02
N PRO A 133 -7.55 15.45 5.14
CA PRO A 133 -7.54 16.91 4.96
C PRO A 133 -7.79 17.73 6.23
N ASN A 134 -8.48 17.16 7.21
CA ASN A 134 -8.81 17.79 8.49
C ASN A 134 -7.98 17.24 9.67
N ALA A 135 -6.88 16.55 9.39
CA ALA A 135 -6.00 16.02 10.43
C ALA A 135 -5.31 17.15 11.23
N ASP A 136 -4.99 16.86 12.49
CA ASP A 136 -4.30 17.79 13.37
C ASP A 136 -2.87 18.07 12.88
N LYS A 137 -2.60 19.32 12.53
CA LYS A 137 -1.31 19.78 12.00
C LYS A 137 -0.19 19.79 13.03
N SER A 138 -0.51 19.62 14.32
CA SER A 138 0.50 19.48 15.37
C SER A 138 1.06 18.05 15.47
N HIS A 139 0.39 17.08 14.86
CA HIS A 139 0.82 15.68 14.92
C HIS A 139 2.05 15.44 14.01
N PRO A 140 3.16 14.85 14.52
CA PRO A 140 4.41 14.68 13.76
C PRO A 140 4.24 13.96 12.42
N LEU A 141 3.46 12.86 12.38
CA LEU A 141 3.20 12.14 11.13
C LEU A 141 2.36 12.93 10.11
N VAL A 142 1.56 13.90 10.57
CA VAL A 142 0.81 14.79 9.66
C VAL A 142 1.76 15.83 9.08
N GLN A 143 2.69 16.36 9.88
CA GLN A 143 3.74 17.28 9.44
C GLN A 143 4.70 16.62 8.45
N ALA A 144 5.00 15.33 8.63
CA ALA A 144 5.79 14.53 7.69
C ALA A 144 5.04 14.21 6.38
N GLY A 145 3.79 14.67 6.22
CA GLY A 145 2.96 14.37 5.05
C GLY A 145 2.44 12.93 4.99
N GLY A 146 2.61 12.15 6.06
CA GLY A 146 2.27 10.73 6.15
C GLY A 146 3.46 9.87 6.55
N CYS A 147 3.26 8.55 6.49
CA CYS A 147 4.32 7.57 6.76
C CYS A 147 4.11 6.27 5.99
N ILE A 148 5.18 5.50 5.91
CA ILE A 148 5.18 4.11 5.46
C ILE A 148 5.29 3.24 6.71
N VAL A 149 4.43 2.25 6.82
CA VAL A 149 4.55 1.19 7.84
C VAL A 149 5.14 -0.03 7.15
N MET A 150 6.34 -0.42 7.55
CA MET A 150 6.95 -1.68 7.11
C MET A 150 6.78 -2.74 8.19
N ALA A 151 6.48 -3.97 7.80
CA ALA A 151 6.32 -5.09 8.71
C ALA A 151 6.85 -6.41 8.16
N PHE A 152 7.45 -7.23 9.01
CA PHE A 152 7.94 -8.56 8.66
C PHE A 152 7.75 -9.54 9.83
N ALA A 153 7.79 -10.84 9.54
CA ALA A 153 7.64 -11.87 10.56
C ALA A 153 8.78 -11.79 11.58
N ASP A 154 8.47 -11.87 12.87
CA ASP A 154 9.49 -11.83 13.92
C ASP A 154 10.34 -13.12 13.89
N PRO A 155 11.63 -13.04 13.51
CA PRO A 155 12.48 -14.22 13.38
C PRO A 155 12.88 -14.82 14.74
N ALA A 156 12.65 -14.10 15.85
CA ALA A 156 12.92 -14.60 17.19
C ALA A 156 11.82 -15.54 17.70
N VAL A 157 10.70 -15.65 16.98
CA VAL A 157 9.58 -16.51 17.36
C VAL A 157 9.90 -17.95 16.95
N PRO A 158 9.89 -18.90 17.91
CA PRO A 158 10.17 -20.29 17.59
C PRO A 158 9.14 -20.89 16.61
N GLY A 159 9.61 -21.51 15.53
CA GLY A 159 8.75 -22.15 14.51
C GLY A 159 7.86 -23.31 15.01
N TRP A 160 8.01 -23.78 16.25
CA TRP A 160 7.10 -24.76 16.85
C TRP A 160 5.72 -24.16 17.16
N LEU A 161 5.59 -22.84 17.30
CA LEU A 161 4.28 -22.21 17.50
C LEU A 161 3.37 -22.39 16.27
N ASP A 162 3.95 -22.36 15.07
CA ASP A 162 3.21 -22.66 13.83
C ASP A 162 2.81 -24.14 13.76
N GLN A 163 3.64 -25.05 14.30
CA GLN A 163 3.30 -26.48 14.39
C GLN A 163 2.10 -26.73 15.33
N ILE A 164 2.05 -26.03 16.47
CA ILE A 164 0.92 -26.11 17.40
C ILE A 164 -0.33 -25.42 16.85
N ALA A 165 -0.17 -24.30 16.13
CA ALA A 165 -1.27 -23.65 15.42
C ALA A 165 -1.96 -24.63 14.46
N GLY A 166 -1.16 -25.38 13.70
CA GLY A 166 -1.63 -26.45 12.82
C GLY A 166 -2.33 -27.59 13.56
N MET A 167 -1.86 -27.97 14.75
CA MET A 167 -2.48 -29.02 15.56
C MET A 167 -3.79 -28.60 16.23
N ILE A 168 -3.95 -27.33 16.60
CA ILE A 168 -5.13 -26.81 17.33
C ILE A 168 -6.21 -26.27 16.36
N GLY A 169 -5.96 -26.28 15.05
CA GLY A 169 -6.90 -25.77 14.05
C GLY A 169 -7.15 -24.26 14.16
N LYS A 170 -6.24 -23.53 14.82
CA LYS A 170 -6.29 -22.08 14.96
C LYS A 170 -5.16 -21.46 14.13
N SER A 171 -5.51 -20.50 13.28
CA SER A 171 -4.51 -19.60 12.70
C SER A 171 -3.99 -18.68 13.81
N LEU A 172 -2.88 -19.07 14.45
CA LEU A 172 -2.13 -18.16 15.30
C LEU A 172 -1.50 -17.11 14.36
N LYS A 173 -1.82 -15.83 14.57
CA LYS A 173 -1.17 -14.75 13.83
C LYS A 173 0.31 -14.76 14.22
N THR A 174 1.19 -15.00 13.25
CA THR A 174 2.63 -14.89 13.43
C THR A 174 2.94 -13.47 13.93
N PRO A 175 3.64 -13.32 15.06
CA PRO A 175 4.05 -12.01 15.55
C PRO A 175 4.86 -11.28 14.47
N GLN A 176 4.57 -9.99 14.29
CA GLN A 176 5.27 -9.16 13.33
C GLN A 176 6.08 -8.08 14.04
N VAL A 177 7.23 -7.78 13.47
CA VAL A 177 8.02 -6.59 13.79
C VAL A 177 7.59 -5.51 12.81
N ALA A 178 7.28 -4.32 13.32
CA ALA A 178 6.87 -3.19 12.50
C ALA A 178 7.76 -1.96 12.77
N CYS A 179 7.95 -1.15 11.74
CA CYS A 179 8.68 0.11 11.80
C CYS A 179 7.92 1.18 11.00
N ILE A 180 7.89 2.40 11.54
CA ILE A 180 7.24 3.56 10.92
C ILE A 180 8.34 4.44 10.31
N LEU A 181 8.20 4.72 9.02
CA LEU A 181 9.11 5.53 8.23
C LEU A 181 8.37 6.80 7.76
N PRO A 182 8.70 8.00 8.28
CA PRO A 182 8.07 9.25 7.84
C PRO A 182 8.23 9.50 6.33
N LEU A 183 7.26 10.09 5.64
CA LEU A 183 7.46 10.41 4.21
C LEU A 183 8.43 11.58 3.99
N GLN A 184 8.46 12.51 4.95
CA GLN A 184 9.33 13.68 4.99
C GLN A 184 9.95 13.83 6.38
N PHE A 185 11.12 14.47 6.43
CA PHE A 185 11.81 14.81 7.68
C PHE A 185 11.97 16.32 7.77
N SER A 186 11.67 16.89 8.94
CA SER A 186 12.04 18.27 9.23
C SER A 186 13.55 18.36 9.53
N LEU A 187 14.12 19.57 9.43
CA LEU A 187 15.51 19.80 9.85
C LEU A 187 15.72 19.48 11.32
N GLU A 188 14.72 19.78 12.15
CA GLU A 188 14.75 19.47 13.58
C GLU A 188 14.79 17.94 13.81
N ASP A 189 14.00 17.15 13.09
CA ASP A 189 14.04 15.69 13.18
C ASP A 189 15.41 15.13 12.79
N ILE A 190 16.00 15.67 11.73
CA ILE A 190 17.33 15.28 11.24
C ILE A 190 18.40 15.57 12.29
N GLU A 191 18.38 16.77 12.88
CA GLU A 191 19.34 17.18 13.90
C GLU A 191 19.17 16.39 15.21
N GLN A 192 17.93 16.27 15.70
CA GLN A 192 17.61 15.55 16.94
C GLN A 192 18.04 14.09 16.87
N ASN A 193 17.76 13.42 15.75
CA ASN A 193 18.11 12.01 15.56
C ASN A 193 19.52 11.82 14.95
N LYS A 194 20.28 12.90 14.73
CA LYS A 194 21.63 12.90 14.14
C LYS A 194 21.68 12.12 12.82
N LEU A 195 20.64 12.26 12.02
CA LEU A 195 20.54 11.65 10.70
C LEU A 195 21.50 12.36 9.76
N SER A 196 22.11 11.61 8.85
CA SER A 196 23.13 12.15 7.96
C SER A 196 22.89 11.68 6.54
N MET A 197 23.09 12.56 5.57
CA MET A 197 23.20 12.16 4.17
C MET A 197 24.48 11.34 3.99
N ARG A 198 24.38 10.11 3.51
CA ARG A 198 25.54 9.27 3.17
C ARG A 198 25.53 8.92 1.68
N PRO A 199 26.72 8.77 1.07
CA PRO A 199 26.81 8.19 -0.25
C PRO A 199 26.44 6.70 -0.21
N PHE A 200 25.79 6.22 -1.25
CA PHE A 200 25.56 4.80 -1.49
C PHE A 200 25.69 4.51 -2.98
N LYS A 201 25.87 3.24 -3.34
CA LYS A 201 25.84 2.79 -4.73
C LYS A 201 24.59 1.95 -4.99
N ILE A 202 23.83 2.32 -6.02
CA ILE A 202 22.78 1.50 -6.62
C ILE A 202 23.33 1.02 -7.96
N ASP A 203 23.52 -0.28 -8.13
CA ASP A 203 23.92 -0.87 -9.41
C ASP A 203 25.15 -0.23 -10.08
N GLY A 204 26.06 0.33 -9.27
CA GLY A 204 27.27 1.01 -9.73
C GLY A 204 27.14 2.53 -9.92
N GLU A 205 25.94 3.10 -9.79
CA GLU A 205 25.69 4.54 -9.80
C GLU A 205 25.80 5.13 -8.40
N ASP A 206 26.48 6.29 -8.31
CA ASP A 206 26.61 7.04 -7.06
C ASP A 206 25.30 7.77 -6.73
N GLY A 207 24.77 7.49 -5.55
CA GLY A 207 23.61 8.16 -4.98
C GLY A 207 23.90 8.73 -3.60
N ARG A 208 22.98 9.58 -3.11
CA ARG A 208 22.97 10.05 -1.73
C ARG A 208 21.58 9.86 -1.14
N GLY A 209 21.53 9.47 0.12
CA GLY A 209 20.28 9.31 0.85
C GLY A 209 20.44 9.62 2.32
N LEU A 210 19.34 9.95 2.96
CA LEU A 210 19.31 10.18 4.40
C LEU A 210 19.36 8.82 5.09
N ASP A 211 20.44 8.59 5.82
CA ASP A 211 20.67 7.36 6.57
C ASP A 211 19.77 7.31 7.82
N LEU A 212 18.92 6.29 7.90
CA LEU A 212 18.01 6.10 9.03
C LEU A 212 18.51 5.12 10.08
N GLU A 213 19.78 4.67 10.02
CA GLU A 213 20.37 3.76 11.01
C GLU A 213 20.17 4.23 12.46
N LYS A 214 20.20 5.56 12.67
CA LYS A 214 20.05 6.20 13.99
C LYS A 214 18.62 6.61 14.33
N LEU A 215 17.67 6.47 13.42
CA LEU A 215 16.26 6.77 13.69
C LEU A 215 15.74 5.73 14.69
N PRO A 216 15.22 6.10 15.87
CA PRO A 216 14.82 5.15 16.90
C PRO A 216 13.89 4.04 16.39
N ALA A 217 12.85 4.41 15.65
CA ALA A 217 11.89 3.48 15.05
C ALA A 217 12.54 2.41 14.17
N PHE A 218 13.67 2.72 13.53
CA PHE A 218 14.42 1.77 12.70
C PHE A 218 15.51 1.05 13.50
N SER A 219 16.26 1.78 14.33
CA SER A 219 17.34 1.21 15.12
C SER A 219 16.87 0.13 16.09
N ASP A 220 15.64 0.26 16.63
CA ASP A 220 15.04 -0.71 17.54
C ASP A 220 14.75 -2.05 16.87
N ILE A 221 14.45 -2.04 15.57
CA ILE A 221 14.14 -3.25 14.80
C ILE A 221 15.37 -3.87 14.12
N LEU A 222 16.49 -3.14 14.03
CA LEU A 222 17.70 -3.56 13.31
C LEU A 222 18.19 -4.97 13.69
N PRO A 223 18.26 -5.38 14.97
CA PRO A 223 18.69 -6.73 15.32
C PRO A 223 17.79 -7.82 14.70
N LYS A 224 16.47 -7.63 14.76
CA LYS A 224 15.50 -8.56 14.18
C LYS A 224 15.53 -8.52 12.66
N LEU A 225 15.72 -7.34 12.07
CA LEU A 225 15.86 -7.21 10.62
C LEU A 225 17.10 -7.95 10.10
N ARG A 226 18.24 -7.86 10.79
CA ARG A 226 19.46 -8.62 10.46
C ARG A 226 19.19 -10.12 10.44
N LEU A 227 18.56 -10.63 11.50
CA LEU A 227 18.18 -12.05 11.60
C LEU A 227 17.24 -12.46 10.46
N PHE A 228 16.20 -11.66 10.21
CA PHE A 228 15.22 -11.90 9.15
C PHE A 228 15.87 -11.95 7.76
N LEU A 229 16.84 -11.07 7.48
CA LEU A 229 17.57 -11.02 6.21
C LEU A 229 18.77 -11.98 6.15
N GLY A 230 19.02 -12.76 7.21
CA GLY A 230 20.11 -13.72 7.30
C GLY A 230 21.51 -13.09 7.29
N TYR A 231 21.67 -11.93 7.94
CA TYR A 231 22.96 -11.27 8.10
C TYR A 231 23.54 -11.45 9.51
N PRO A 232 24.87 -11.51 9.66
CA PRO A 232 25.51 -11.57 10.97
C PRO A 232 25.37 -10.24 11.72
N GLU A 233 25.44 -10.27 13.06
CA GLU A 233 25.24 -9.08 13.90
C GLU A 233 26.17 -7.91 13.57
N ARG A 234 27.39 -8.21 13.12
CA ARG A 234 28.42 -7.22 12.77
C ARG A 234 28.21 -6.59 11.39
N GLN A 235 27.27 -7.08 10.59
CA GLN A 235 26.99 -6.52 9.29
C GLN A 235 26.22 -5.20 9.44
N GLY A 236 26.80 -4.12 8.90
CA GLY A 236 26.10 -2.84 8.77
C GLY A 236 24.93 -2.99 7.83
N ILE A 237 23.72 -2.64 8.31
CA ILE A 237 22.49 -2.58 7.52
C ILE A 237 21.81 -1.26 7.85
N THR A 238 21.34 -0.58 6.82
CA THR A 238 20.51 0.60 6.97
C THR A 238 19.37 0.64 5.96
N ILE A 239 18.47 1.59 6.13
CA ILE A 239 17.51 2.01 5.12
C ILE A 239 17.74 3.50 4.82
N PHE A 240 17.84 3.82 3.54
CA PHE A 240 17.99 5.19 3.06
C PHE A 240 16.65 5.75 2.62
N LYS A 241 16.31 6.97 3.06
CA LYS A 241 15.35 7.82 2.35
C LYS A 241 16.07 8.42 1.13
N ARG A 242 15.56 8.16 -0.08
CA ARG A 242 16.09 8.78 -1.30
C ARG A 242 15.75 10.28 -1.31
N ALA A 243 16.71 11.09 -1.75
CA ALA A 243 16.55 12.52 -1.97
C ALA A 243 15.66 12.81 -3.17
#